data_AF-A0AAE8L6Y6-F1
#
_entry.id   AF-A0AAE8L6Y6-F1
#
_cell.length_a   1.000
_cell.length_b   1.000
_cell.length_c   1.000
_cell.angle_alpha   90.00
_cell.angle_beta   90.00
_cell.angle_gamma   90.00
#
_symmetry.space_group_name_H-M   'P 1'
#
loop_
_entity.id
_entity.type
_entity.pdbx_description
1 polymer ?
#
loop_
_entity_poly.entity_id
_entity_poly.type
_entity_poly.pdbx_seq_one_letter_code
_entity_poly.pdbx_strand_id
1 'polypeptide(L)'
;MMALLFILRVAAALTVLGVSGLLGLWVGPDLEAVVAPVLRDQRVDHVDRFDGGARACWTWRLGKVRTAEAVDAGWTIRAGDRIYPYQRVVRVADSFEDGNALVARPVRPGQWTRKCIDVPPDLWGRPFRITGFVEYRTALTGALWTVRQPAAEVSVP
;
A
#
# COMPACT_ATOMS: atom_id res chain seq x y z
N MET A 1 37.67 38.40 11.48
CA MET A 1 36.19 38.52 11.57
C MET A 1 35.48 37.99 10.32
N MET A 2 35.88 38.39 9.10
CA MET A 2 35.21 37.98 7.85
C MET A 2 35.24 36.45 7.57
N ALA A 3 36.37 35.77 7.83
CA ALA A 3 36.50 34.32 7.63
C ALA A 3 35.59 33.50 8.57
N LEU A 4 35.46 33.91 9.83
CA LEU A 4 34.59 33.25 10.81
C LEU A 4 33.11 33.36 10.39
N LEU A 5 32.68 34.53 9.92
CA LEU A 5 31.32 34.74 9.41
C LEU A 5 31.04 33.89 8.16
N PHE A 6 32.01 33.75 7.26
CA PHE A 6 31.88 32.87 6.10
C PHE A 6 31.72 31.41 6.52
N ILE A 7 32.58 30.92 7.42
CA ILE A 7 32.50 29.55 7.95
C ILE A 7 31.14 29.29 8.62
N LEU A 8 30.65 30.22 9.43
CA LEU A 8 29.33 30.08 10.08
C LEU A 8 28.18 30.03 9.07
N ARG A 9 28.23 30.83 8.00
CA ARG A 9 27.22 30.79 6.92
C ARG A 9 27.24 29.46 6.17
N VAL A 10 28.43 28.95 5.85
CA VAL A 10 28.59 27.64 5.21
C VAL A 10 28.07 26.53 6.13
N ALA A 11 28.43 26.56 7.41
CA ALA A 11 27.95 25.59 8.39
C ALA A 11 26.41 25.62 8.51
N ALA A 12 25.81 26.81 8.65
CA ALA A 12 24.37 26.96 8.71
C ALA A 12 23.67 26.46 7.43
N ALA A 13 24.21 26.77 6.24
CA ALA A 13 23.67 26.30 4.98
C ALA A 13 23.72 24.76 4.90
N LEU A 14 24.84 24.14 5.30
CA LEU A 14 24.97 22.69 5.34
C LEU A 14 24.01 22.05 6.36
N THR A 15 23.80 22.68 7.53
CA THR A 15 22.82 22.21 8.51
C THR A 15 21.40 22.27 7.95
N VAL A 16 21.02 23.38 7.30
CA VAL A 16 19.69 23.52 6.68
C VAL A 16 19.49 22.49 5.58
N LEU A 17 20.49 22.26 4.72
CA LEU A 17 20.44 21.24 3.67
C LEU A 17 20.33 19.83 4.27
N GLY A 18 21.12 19.53 5.31
CA GLY A 18 21.09 18.25 6.00
C GLY A 18 19.73 17.97 6.66
N VAL A 19 19.18 18.95 7.39
CA VAL A 19 17.85 18.83 8.01
C VAL A 19 16.75 18.70 6.96
N SER A 20 16.80 19.49 5.89
CA SER A 20 15.84 19.41 4.78
C SER A 20 15.88 18.04 4.09
N GLY A 21 17.08 17.50 3.86
CA GLY A 21 17.26 16.16 3.30
C GLY A 21 16.70 15.07 4.22
N LEU A 22 16.97 15.14 5.52
CA LEU A 22 16.42 14.22 6.51
C LEU A 22 14.89 14.29 6.55
N LEU A 23 14.30 15.49 6.63
CA LEU A 23 12.86 15.66 6.62
C LEU A 23 12.24 15.12 5.32
N GLY A 24 12.90 15.33 4.18
CA GLY A 24 12.49 14.77 2.90
C GLY A 24 12.44 13.24 2.91
N LEU A 25 13.42 12.57 3.52
CA LEU A 25 13.42 11.10 3.62
C LEU A 25 12.34 10.57 4.58
N TRP A 26 12.06 11.28 5.67
CA TRP A 26 11.06 10.86 6.66
C TRP A 26 9.62 11.15 6.26
N VAL A 27 9.37 12.28 5.61
CA VAL A 27 8.01 12.76 5.28
C VAL A 27 7.68 12.57 3.80
N GLY A 28 8.69 12.53 2.94
CA GLY A 28 8.54 12.39 1.49
C GLY A 28 7.67 11.22 1.06
N PRO A 29 7.86 9.99 1.57
CA PRO A 29 7.04 8.84 1.21
C PRO A 29 5.54 9.06 1.46
N ASP A 30 5.19 9.56 2.65
CA ASP A 30 3.80 9.78 3.05
C ASP A 30 3.18 10.96 2.29
N LEU A 31 3.93 12.04 2.09
CA LEU A 31 3.48 13.18 1.31
C LEU A 31 3.24 12.79 -0.15
N GLU A 32 4.13 11.97 -0.74
CA GLU A 32 3.97 11.44 -2.09
C GLU A 32 2.73 10.54 -2.20
N ALA A 33 2.46 9.70 -1.19
CA ALA A 33 1.27 8.85 -1.17
C ALA A 33 -0.03 9.66 -1.24
N VAL A 34 -0.05 10.87 -0.68
CA VAL A 34 -1.20 11.78 -0.66
C VAL A 34 -1.27 12.64 -1.94
N VAL A 35 -0.17 13.28 -2.32
CA VAL A 35 -0.15 14.29 -3.40
C VAL A 35 -0.04 13.63 -4.78
N ALA A 36 0.75 12.57 -4.90
CA ALA A 36 1.01 11.85 -6.14
C ALA A 36 0.78 10.33 -5.97
N PRO A 37 -0.43 9.89 -5.61
CA PRO A 37 -0.72 8.47 -5.39
C PRO A 37 -0.46 7.63 -6.65
N VAL A 38 -0.06 6.37 -6.49
CA VAL A 38 0.01 5.39 -7.59
C VAL A 38 -1.38 4.83 -7.90
N LEU A 39 -2.17 4.58 -6.84
CA LEU A 39 -3.54 4.08 -6.90
C LEU A 39 -4.57 5.14 -6.53
N ARG A 40 -5.67 5.20 -7.27
CA ARG A 40 -6.87 6.01 -6.99
C ARG A 40 -8.15 5.19 -7.17
N ASP A 41 -9.27 5.78 -6.77
CA ASP A 41 -10.63 5.25 -6.99
C ASP A 41 -10.79 3.80 -6.53
N GLN A 42 -10.14 3.50 -5.40
CA GLN A 42 -10.13 2.16 -4.85
C GLN A 42 -11.47 1.84 -4.20
N ARG A 43 -12.04 0.68 -4.51
CA ARG A 43 -13.24 0.16 -3.85
C ARG A 43 -13.27 -1.36 -3.82
N VAL A 44 -14.08 -1.88 -2.91
CA VAL A 44 -14.31 -3.31 -2.76
C VAL A 44 -15.73 -3.61 -3.24
N ASP A 45 -15.84 -4.61 -4.11
CA ASP A 45 -17.08 -5.16 -4.63
C ASP A 45 -17.11 -6.68 -4.34
N HIS A 46 -18.30 -7.28 -4.32
CA HIS A 46 -18.51 -8.75 -4.26
C HIS A 46 -17.68 -9.46 -3.19
N VAL A 47 -18.09 -9.35 -1.92
CA VAL A 47 -17.45 -10.01 -0.78
C VAL A 47 -18.18 -11.32 -0.48
N ASP A 48 -17.49 -12.44 -0.66
CA ASP A 48 -18.05 -13.79 -0.56
C ASP A 48 -17.28 -14.62 0.49
N ARG A 49 -17.99 -15.50 1.19
CA ARG A 49 -17.40 -16.56 2.03
C ARG A 49 -17.49 -17.91 1.30
N PHE A 50 -16.43 -18.70 1.40
CA PHE A 50 -16.34 -20.04 0.84
C PHE A 50 -15.99 -21.05 1.93
N ASP A 51 -16.22 -22.33 1.64
CA ASP A 51 -15.79 -23.46 2.46
C ASP A 51 -16.28 -23.35 3.93
N GLY A 52 -17.55 -23.00 4.12
CA GLY A 52 -18.14 -22.82 5.45
C GLY A 52 -17.60 -21.62 6.23
N GLY A 53 -16.92 -20.69 5.57
CA GLY A 53 -16.29 -19.52 6.18
C GLY A 53 -14.77 -19.62 6.35
N ALA A 54 -14.15 -20.72 5.91
CA ALA A 54 -12.70 -20.91 5.95
C ALA A 54 -11.92 -19.99 4.99
N ARG A 55 -12.61 -19.42 3.99
CA ARG A 55 -12.02 -18.49 3.04
C ARG A 55 -12.95 -17.33 2.77
N ALA A 56 -12.39 -16.12 2.70
CA ALA A 56 -13.10 -14.93 2.25
C ALA A 56 -12.47 -14.41 0.96
N CYS A 57 -13.28 -14.12 -0.04
CA CYS A 57 -12.84 -13.52 -1.28
C CYS A 57 -13.55 -12.20 -1.54
N TRP A 58 -12.86 -11.27 -2.20
CA TRP A 58 -13.42 -9.98 -2.59
C TRP A 58 -12.87 -9.53 -3.93
N THR A 59 -13.63 -8.70 -4.63
CA THR A 59 -13.17 -8.02 -5.83
C THR A 59 -12.65 -6.64 -5.43
N TRP A 60 -11.36 -6.40 -5.65
CA TRP A 60 -10.77 -5.09 -5.44
C TRP A 60 -10.67 -4.36 -6.78
N ARG A 61 -11.39 -3.24 -6.88
CA ARG A 61 -11.32 -2.32 -8.02
C ARG A 61 -10.43 -1.13 -7.69
N LEU A 62 -9.64 -0.69 -8.67
CA LEU A 62 -8.64 0.36 -8.53
C LEU A 62 -8.35 1.03 -9.87
N GLY A 63 -7.97 2.31 -9.84
CA GLY A 63 -7.32 3.00 -10.95
C GLY A 63 -5.83 3.14 -10.68
N LYS A 64 -4.96 2.67 -11.58
CA LYS A 64 -3.53 2.99 -11.53
C LYS A 64 -3.28 4.23 -12.37
N VAL A 65 -2.81 5.30 -11.73
CA VAL A 65 -2.73 6.64 -12.36
C VAL A 65 -1.32 7.04 -12.78
N ARG A 66 -0.29 6.28 -12.39
CA ARG A 66 1.09 6.48 -12.87
C ARG A 66 1.91 5.19 -12.87
N THR A 67 3.00 5.21 -13.62
CA THR A 67 3.94 4.09 -13.72
C THR A 67 4.72 3.94 -12.41
N ALA A 68 4.65 2.75 -11.84
CA ALA A 68 5.39 2.35 -10.66
C ALA A 68 5.49 0.83 -10.60
N GLU A 69 6.61 0.33 -10.07
CA GLU A 69 6.87 -1.08 -9.83
C GLU A 69 6.34 -1.44 -8.45
N ALA A 70 5.47 -2.45 -8.36
CA ALA A 70 4.99 -2.93 -7.07
C ALA A 70 6.08 -3.78 -6.41
N VAL A 71 6.46 -3.46 -5.18
CA VAL A 71 7.54 -4.14 -4.44
C VAL A 71 7.01 -5.04 -3.34
N ASP A 72 5.90 -4.67 -2.70
CA ASP A 72 5.26 -5.44 -1.64
C ASP A 72 3.74 -5.20 -1.62
N ALA A 73 2.99 -6.16 -1.08
CA ALA A 73 1.57 -6.01 -0.78
C ALA A 73 1.17 -6.98 0.32
N GLY A 74 0.47 -6.47 1.34
CA GLY A 74 0.05 -7.26 2.49
C GLY A 74 -1.38 -6.94 2.91
N TRP A 75 -2.05 -7.93 3.49
CA TRP A 75 -3.37 -7.79 4.08
C TRP A 75 -3.41 -8.39 5.47
N THR A 76 -4.27 -7.81 6.30
CA THR A 76 -4.38 -8.09 7.72
C THR A 76 -5.86 -8.16 8.07
N ILE A 77 -6.26 -9.18 8.82
CA ILE A 77 -7.62 -9.33 9.33
C ILE A 77 -7.73 -8.62 10.69
N ARG A 78 -8.82 -7.89 10.90
CA ARG A 78 -9.18 -7.24 12.15
C ARG A 78 -10.57 -7.66 12.60
N ALA A 79 -10.70 -8.11 13.85
CA ALA A 79 -11.99 -8.46 14.46
C ALA A 79 -12.04 -7.89 15.88
N GLY A 80 -12.85 -6.85 16.09
CA GLY A 80 -12.80 -6.04 17.31
C GLY A 80 -11.40 -5.45 17.52
N ASP A 81 -10.86 -5.62 18.72
CA ASP A 81 -9.51 -5.15 19.09
C ASP A 81 -8.40 -6.11 18.66
N ARG A 82 -8.75 -7.27 18.09
CA ARG A 82 -7.76 -8.28 17.67
C ARG A 82 -7.31 -8.04 16.24
N ILE A 83 -6.00 -7.97 16.08
CA ILE A 83 -5.32 -7.94 14.78
C ILE A 83 -4.70 -9.31 14.56
N TYR A 84 -5.06 -9.95 13.45
CA TYR A 84 -4.44 -11.21 13.03
C TYR A 84 -3.21 -10.89 12.19
N PRO A 85 -2.13 -11.69 12.27
CA PRO A 85 -0.91 -11.47 11.48
C PRO A 85 -1.21 -11.37 9.99
N TYR A 86 -0.25 -10.80 9.24
CA TYR A 86 -0.34 -10.75 7.78
C TYR A 86 -0.71 -12.11 7.21
N GLN A 87 -1.86 -12.14 6.54
CA GLN A 87 -2.36 -13.34 5.92
C GLN A 87 -1.96 -13.29 4.44
N ARG A 88 -1.48 -14.40 3.92
CA ARG A 88 -1.16 -14.51 2.50
C ARG A 88 -2.46 -14.39 1.71
N VAL A 89 -2.56 -13.35 0.87
CA VAL A 89 -3.67 -13.19 -0.06
C VAL A 89 -3.33 -13.91 -1.34
N VAL A 90 -4.15 -14.90 -1.69
CA VAL A 90 -4.05 -15.63 -2.95
C VAL A 90 -4.87 -14.95 -4.03
N ARG A 91 -4.37 -14.96 -5.26
CA ARG A 91 -5.14 -14.59 -6.45
C ARG A 91 -5.94 -15.80 -6.92
N VAL A 92 -7.14 -15.55 -7.45
CA VAL A 92 -7.93 -16.56 -8.18
C VAL A 92 -7.97 -16.25 -9.67
N ALA A 93 -8.38 -17.23 -10.49
CA ALA A 93 -8.24 -17.28 -11.96
C ALA A 93 -8.70 -16.02 -12.73
N ASP A 94 -9.59 -15.23 -12.16
CA ASP A 94 -10.06 -13.95 -12.72
C ASP A 94 -9.09 -12.77 -12.50
N SER A 95 -7.93 -13.01 -11.89
CA SER A 95 -6.87 -12.01 -11.74
C SER A 95 -5.94 -12.02 -12.95
N PHE A 96 -6.01 -10.98 -13.78
CA PHE A 96 -5.05 -10.73 -14.87
C PHE A 96 -3.59 -10.72 -14.35
N GLU A 97 -2.75 -11.58 -14.96
CA GLU A 97 -1.28 -11.77 -14.89
C GLU A 97 -0.60 -12.30 -13.60
N ASP A 98 0.60 -12.86 -13.81
CA ASP A 98 1.38 -13.83 -13.02
C ASP A 98 1.46 -13.61 -11.49
N GLY A 99 1.08 -14.67 -10.76
CA GLY A 99 1.73 -15.17 -9.54
C GLY A 99 1.67 -14.37 -8.23
N ASN A 100 1.90 -13.05 -8.24
CA ASN A 100 2.20 -12.29 -7.02
C ASN A 100 1.09 -11.29 -6.69
N ALA A 101 0.67 -11.14 -5.43
CA ALA A 101 -0.44 -10.24 -5.03
C ALA A 101 -0.30 -8.76 -5.50
N LEU A 102 0.92 -8.37 -5.91
CA LEU A 102 1.41 -7.09 -6.45
C LEU A 102 0.67 -6.54 -7.69
N VAL A 103 0.21 -5.29 -7.64
CA VAL A 103 -0.43 -4.63 -8.79
C VAL A 103 0.61 -4.11 -9.80
N ALA A 104 1.27 -5.04 -10.49
CA ALA A 104 2.22 -4.77 -11.59
C ALA A 104 1.50 -4.46 -12.93
N ARG A 105 0.38 -3.75 -12.87
CA ARG A 105 -0.45 -3.47 -14.06
C ARG A 105 -0.03 -2.17 -14.77
N PRO A 106 -0.35 -2.01 -16.07
CA PRO A 106 -0.18 -0.73 -16.75
C PRO A 106 -1.05 0.37 -16.15
N VAL A 107 -0.74 1.62 -16.46
CA VAL A 107 -1.56 2.79 -16.08
C VAL A 107 -2.89 2.71 -16.81
N ARG A 108 -3.99 2.55 -16.08
CA ARG A 108 -5.35 2.45 -16.62
C ARG A 108 -6.38 2.64 -15.50
N PRO A 109 -7.50 3.34 -15.74
CA PRO A 109 -8.61 3.39 -14.79
C PRO A 109 -9.40 2.08 -14.74
N GLY A 110 -10.19 1.88 -13.67
CA GLY A 110 -11.22 0.84 -13.60
C GLY A 110 -10.71 -0.61 -13.63
N GLN A 111 -9.45 -0.83 -13.26
CA GLN A 111 -8.89 -2.17 -13.16
C GLN A 111 -9.47 -2.90 -11.96
N TRP A 112 -9.43 -4.24 -12.01
CA TRP A 112 -9.91 -5.06 -10.92
C TRP A 112 -9.12 -6.36 -10.78
N THR A 113 -9.12 -6.90 -9.57
CA THR A 113 -8.51 -8.20 -9.22
C THR A 113 -9.36 -8.87 -8.14
N ARG A 114 -9.56 -10.18 -8.26
CA ARG A 114 -10.22 -10.97 -7.22
C ARG A 114 -9.17 -11.54 -6.27
N LYS A 115 -9.34 -11.24 -4.99
CA LYS A 115 -8.45 -11.64 -3.90
C LYS A 115 -9.17 -12.63 -3.00
N CYS A 116 -8.43 -13.59 -2.47
CA CYS A 116 -8.94 -14.49 -1.44
C CYS A 116 -7.92 -14.58 -0.30
N ILE A 117 -8.43 -14.77 0.91
CA ILE A 117 -7.64 -14.92 2.12
C ILE A 117 -8.20 -16.06 2.94
N ASP A 118 -7.32 -16.86 3.53
CA ASP A 118 -7.75 -17.89 4.47
C ASP A 118 -8.16 -17.21 5.78
N VAL A 119 -9.26 -17.68 6.35
CA VAL A 119 -9.90 -17.09 7.53
C VAL A 119 -9.62 -17.97 8.74
N PRO A 120 -9.04 -17.42 9.82
CA PRO A 120 -8.86 -18.12 11.08
C PRO A 120 -10.15 -18.79 11.58
N PRO A 121 -10.10 -20.03 12.12
CA PRO A 121 -11.29 -20.76 12.58
C PRO A 121 -12.19 -20.00 13.56
N ASP A 122 -11.60 -19.14 14.39
CA ASP A 122 -12.32 -18.31 15.37
C ASP A 122 -13.16 -17.18 14.75
N LEU A 123 -13.03 -16.94 13.44
CA LEU A 123 -13.78 -15.95 12.65
C LEU A 123 -14.78 -16.58 11.67
N TRP A 124 -14.93 -17.90 11.66
CA TRP A 124 -15.91 -18.57 10.82
C TRP A 124 -17.33 -18.18 11.27
N GLY A 125 -18.13 -17.66 10.32
CA GLY A 125 -19.48 -17.15 10.57
C GLY A 125 -19.58 -15.85 11.39
N ARG A 126 -18.47 -15.15 11.65
CA ARG A 126 -18.45 -13.90 12.44
C ARG A 126 -17.91 -12.73 11.63
N PRO A 127 -18.47 -11.52 11.75
CA PRO A 127 -18.02 -10.37 10.96
C PRO A 127 -16.58 -9.97 11.30
N PHE A 128 -15.83 -9.53 10.29
CA PHE A 128 -14.48 -9.00 10.44
C PHE A 128 -14.15 -8.01 9.31
N ARG A 129 -13.04 -7.30 9.46
CA ARG A 129 -12.52 -6.37 8.44
C ARG A 129 -11.19 -6.87 7.91
N ILE A 130 -10.93 -6.62 6.64
CA ILE A 130 -9.61 -6.83 6.02
C ILE A 130 -9.10 -5.47 5.62
N THR A 131 -7.89 -5.15 6.06
CA THR A 131 -7.16 -3.97 5.58
C THR A 131 -5.91 -4.43 4.88
N GLY A 132 -5.42 -3.63 3.95
CA GLY A 132 -4.17 -3.96 3.28
C GLY A 132 -3.40 -2.73 2.85
N PHE A 133 -2.25 -2.99 2.26
CA PHE A 133 -1.43 -1.98 1.64
C PHE A 133 -0.81 -2.52 0.36
N VAL A 134 -0.41 -1.62 -0.52
CA VAL A 134 0.50 -1.92 -1.62
C VAL A 134 1.63 -0.92 -1.59
N GLU A 135 2.83 -1.43 -1.76
CA GLU A 135 4.06 -0.65 -1.76
C GLU A 135 4.65 -0.61 -3.16
N TYR A 136 5.09 0.59 -3.55
CA TYR A 136 5.58 0.86 -4.90
C TYR A 136 6.94 1.52 -4.87
N ARG A 137 7.81 1.10 -5.77
CA ARG A 137 8.97 1.88 -6.19
C ARG A 137 8.57 2.78 -7.36
N THR A 138 8.81 4.07 -7.22
CA THR A 138 8.36 5.08 -8.19
C THR A 138 9.55 5.65 -8.96
N ALA A 139 9.35 5.96 -10.25
CA ALA A 139 10.40 6.57 -11.07
C ALA A 139 10.68 8.03 -10.66
N LEU A 140 9.69 8.71 -10.07
CA LEU A 140 9.75 10.12 -9.67
C LEU A 140 10.84 10.38 -8.63
N THR A 141 11.15 9.38 -7.80
CA THR A 141 12.14 9.48 -6.72
C THR A 141 13.44 8.79 -7.06
N GLY A 142 13.61 8.26 -8.27
CA GLY A 142 14.86 7.61 -8.68
C GLY A 142 15.30 6.47 -7.76
N ALA A 143 14.35 5.78 -7.11
CA ALA A 143 14.58 4.76 -6.08
C ALA A 143 15.08 5.24 -4.70
N LEU A 144 14.97 6.54 -4.36
CA LEU A 144 15.32 7.05 -3.03
C LEU A 144 14.47 6.45 -1.90
N TRP A 145 13.19 6.16 -2.16
CA TRP A 145 12.28 5.48 -1.24
C TRP A 145 11.15 4.78 -1.99
N THR A 146 10.40 3.95 -1.25
CA THR A 146 9.16 3.34 -1.70
C THR A 146 7.96 4.11 -1.14
N VAL A 147 6.83 4.03 -1.83
CA VAL A 147 5.57 4.65 -1.43
C VAL A 147 4.61 3.55 -1.05
N ARG A 148 4.20 3.52 0.23
CA ARG A 148 3.19 2.59 0.73
C ARG A 148 1.84 3.28 0.72
N GLN A 149 0.86 2.66 0.06
CA GLN A 149 -0.51 3.16 0.00
C GLN A 149 -1.47 2.17 0.64
N PRO A 150 -2.47 2.64 1.41
CA PRO A 150 -3.53 1.78 1.90
C PRO A 150 -4.34 1.23 0.72
N ALA A 151 -4.67 -0.06 0.80
CA ALA A 151 -5.68 -0.68 -0.06
C ALA A 151 -7.08 -0.39 0.49
N ALA A 152 -8.10 -0.50 -0.35
CA ALA A 152 -9.49 -0.37 0.12
C ALA A 152 -9.82 -1.41 1.20
N GLU A 153 -10.47 -0.96 2.28
CA GLU A 153 -10.92 -1.81 3.37
C GLU A 153 -12.07 -2.71 2.90
N VAL A 154 -12.03 -3.98 3.31
CA VAL A 154 -13.08 -4.98 3.07
C VAL A 154 -13.83 -5.19 4.38
N SER A 155 -15.15 -5.04 4.36
CA SER A 155 -16.01 -5.51 5.45
C SER A 155 -16.58 -6.87 5.06
N VAL A 156 -16.25 -7.91 5.83
CA VAL A 156 -16.76 -9.27 5.64
C VAL A 156 -17.88 -9.52 6.65
N PRO A 157 -19.12 -9.78 6.19
CA PRO A 157 -20.26 -10.02 7.08
C PRO A 157 -20.12 -11.34 7.83
#